data_AF-A0A442CKG8-F1
#
_entry.id   AF-A0A442CKG8-F1
#
_cell.length_a   1.000
_cell.length_b   1.000
_cell.length_c   1.000
_cell.angle_alpha   90.00
_cell.angle_beta   90.00
_cell.angle_gamma   90.00
#
_symmetry.space_group_name_H-M   'P 1'
#
loop_
_entity.id
_entity.type
_entity.pdbx_description
1 polymer ?
#
loop_
_entity_poly.entity_id
_entity_poly.type
_entity_poly.pdbx_seq_one_letter_code
_entity_poly.pdbx_strand_id
1 'polypeptide(L)' 'MAAKDVKFSRDARERMLRGVNILADAVKVTLGPKGRNVVIDKSFGAPRIT' A
#
# COMPACT_ATOMS: atom_id res chain seq x y z
N MET A 1 -6.97 -28.47 -8.08
CA MET A 1 -7.22 -27.01 -8.12
C MET A 1 -7.36 -26.49 -6.70
N ALA A 2 -6.76 -25.33 -6.38
CA ALA A 2 -6.94 -24.70 -5.06
C ALA A 2 -8.35 -24.11 -4.93
N ALA A 3 -8.97 -24.27 -3.76
CA ALA A 3 -10.26 -23.67 -3.40
C ALA A 3 -10.24 -22.13 -3.56
N LYS A 4 -11.41 -21.54 -3.80
CA LYS A 4 -11.59 -20.09 -4.00
C LYS A 4 -12.51 -19.54 -2.93
N ASP A 5 -12.16 -18.37 -2.40
CA ASP A 5 -13.00 -17.60 -1.48
C ASP A 5 -13.58 -16.40 -2.24
N VAL A 6 -14.90 -16.22 -2.17
CA VAL A 6 -15.63 -15.16 -2.89
C VAL A 6 -16.34 -14.29 -1.86
N LYS A 7 -16.02 -12.98 -1.85
CA LYS A 7 -16.66 -11.98 -0.98
C LYS A 7 -17.57 -11.08 -1.79
N PHE A 8 -18.67 -10.64 -1.19
CA PHE A 8 -19.71 -9.87 -1.86
C PHE A 8 -19.93 -8.48 -1.25
N SER A 9 -20.47 -7.60 -2.07
CA SER A 9 -21.08 -6.33 -1.65
C SER A 9 -20.15 -5.47 -0.78
N ARG A 10 -20.58 -5.14 0.44
CA ARG A 10 -19.91 -4.19 1.32
C ARG A 10 -18.60 -4.73 1.87
N ASP A 11 -18.53 -5.99 2.29
CA ASP A 11 -17.31 -6.60 2.83
C ASP A 11 -16.18 -6.58 1.79
N ALA A 12 -16.49 -6.90 0.52
CA ALA A 12 -15.52 -6.82 -0.57
C ALA A 12 -15.01 -5.39 -0.79
N ARG A 13 -15.91 -4.40 -0.81
CA ARG A 13 -15.54 -2.99 -1.02
C ARG A 13 -14.73 -2.41 0.13
N GLU A 14 -15.07 -2.73 1.37
CA GLU A 14 -14.33 -2.24 2.55
C GLU A 14 -12.91 -2.80 2.58
N ARG A 15 -12.72 -4.08 2.20
CA ARG A 15 -11.38 -4.69 2.07
C ARG A 15 -10.54 -3.97 1.01
N MET A 16 -11.12 -3.70 -0.15
CA MET A 16 -10.43 -2.96 -1.21
C MET A 16 -10.09 -1.53 -0.77
N LEU A 17 -11.05 -0.83 -0.16
CA LEU A 17 -10.85 0.54 0.32
C LEU A 17 -9.72 0.62 1.35
N ARG A 18 -9.62 -0.34 2.27
CA ARG A 18 -8.50 -0.41 3.21
C ARG A 18 -7.15 -0.51 2.48
N GLY A 19 -7.05 -1.37 1.47
CA GLY A 19 -5.83 -1.50 0.65
C GLY A 19 -5.47 -0.21 -0.09
N VAL A 20 -6.48 0.45 -0.68
CA VAL A 20 -6.30 1.75 -1.35
C VAL A 20 -5.81 2.81 -0.37
N ASN A 21 -6.39 2.88 0.83
CA ASN A 21 -5.97 3.84 1.84
C ASN A 21 -4.52 3.61 2.28
N ILE A 22 -4.09 2.35 2.48
CA ILE A 22 -2.69 2.03 2.81
C ILE A 22 -1.75 2.57 1.73
N LEU A 23 -2.07 2.35 0.45
CA LEU A 23 -1.26 2.85 -0.66
C LEU A 23 -1.26 4.39 -0.73
N ALA A 24 -2.43 5.00 -0.64
CA ALA A 24 -2.58 6.45 -0.72
C ALA A 24 -1.86 7.15 0.45
N ASP A 25 -1.97 6.61 1.65
CA ASP A 25 -1.31 7.13 2.85
C ASP A 25 0.21 7.03 2.76
N ALA A 26 0.73 5.95 2.16
CA ALA A 26 2.17 5.79 1.93
C ALA A 26 2.72 6.75 0.87
N VAL A 27 1.95 7.06 -0.17
CA VAL A 27 2.40 7.94 -1.27
C VAL A 27 2.19 9.42 -0.96
N LYS A 28 1.10 9.80 -0.29
CA LYS A 28 0.76 11.22 -0.09
C LYS A 28 1.83 12.02 0.66
N VAL A 29 2.66 11.37 1.48
CA VAL A 29 3.73 12.02 2.24
C VAL A 29 4.86 12.56 1.37
N THR A 30 4.99 12.08 0.13
CA THR A 30 6.04 12.51 -0.82
C THR A 30 5.61 13.70 -1.69
N LEU A 31 4.35 14.16 -1.57
CA LEU A 31 3.80 15.18 -2.45
C LEU A 31 4.27 16.60 -2.10
N GLY A 32 4.62 17.36 -3.15
CA GLY A 32 4.94 18.77 -3.08
C GLY A 32 6.40 19.08 -2.69
N PRO A 33 6.79 20.36 -2.70
CA PRO A 33 8.17 20.78 -2.45
C PRO A 33 8.67 20.52 -1.02
N LYS A 34 7.77 20.15 -0.10
CA LYS A 34 8.08 19.75 1.29
C LYS A 34 7.75 18.27 1.56
N GLY A 35 7.69 17.45 0.52
CA GLY A 35 7.52 16.00 0.64
C GLY A 35 8.63 15.37 1.48
N ARG A 36 8.33 14.24 2.11
CA ARG A 36 9.25 13.48 2.95
C ARG A 36 9.68 12.19 2.26
N ASN A 37 10.85 11.69 2.64
CA ASN A 37 11.35 10.42 2.18
C ASN A 37 10.56 9.24 2.76
N VAL A 38 10.40 8.21 1.96
CA VAL A 38 9.88 6.89 2.32
C VAL A 38 11.02 5.89 2.19
N VAL A 39 11.19 5.05 3.21
CA VAL A 39 12.18 3.98 3.23
C VAL A 39 11.53 2.68 2.78
N ILE A 40 12.10 2.05 1.75
CA ILE A 40 11.66 0.79 1.19
C ILE A 40 12.75 -0.24 1.46
N ASP A 41 12.37 -1.31 2.16
CA ASP A 41 13.27 -2.40 2.48
C ASP A 41 13.79 -3.11 1.22
N LYS A 42 15.01 -3.66 1.29
CA LYS A 42 15.61 -4.47 0.24
C LYS A 42 16.07 -5.79 0.86
N SER A 43 15.87 -6.89 0.13
CA SER A 43 16.30 -8.22 0.57
C SER A 43 17.80 -8.35 0.86
N PHE A 44 18.62 -7.43 0.35
CA PHE A 44 20.06 -7.34 0.65
C PHE A 44 20.58 -5.91 0.49
N GLY A 45 21.57 -5.56 1.31
CA GLY A 45 22.22 -4.24 1.29
C GLY A 45 21.42 -3.15 2.00
N ALA A 46 21.77 -1.89 1.74
CA ALA A 46 21.09 -0.74 2.33
C ALA A 46 19.68 -0.53 1.72
N PRO A 47 18.70 -0.05 2.51
CA PRO A 47 17.34 0.18 2.03
C PRO A 47 17.29 1.28 0.96
N ARG A 48 16.23 1.25 0.12
CA ARG A 48 15.97 2.32 -0.85
C ARG A 48 15.27 3.48 -0.14
N ILE A 49 15.82 4.68 -0.25
CA ILE A 49 15.17 5.91 0.21
C ILE A 49 14.68 6.65 -1.04
N THR A 50 13.39 6.99 -1.10
CA THR A 50 12.79 7.72 -2.23
C THR A 50 11.63 8.60 -1.78
#